data_AF-A0A4Q4SWQ5-F1
#
_entry.id   AF-A0A4Q4SWQ5-F1
#
_cell.length_a   1.000
_cell.length_b   1.000
_cell.length_c   1.000
_cell.angle_alpha   90.00
_cell.angle_beta   90.00
_cell.angle_gamma   90.00
#
_symmetry.space_group_name_H-M   'P 1'
#
loop_
_entity.id
_entity.type
_entity.pdbx_description
1 polymer ?
#
loop_
_entity_poly.entity_id
_entity_poly.type
_entity_poly.pdbx_seq_one_letter_code
_entity_poly.pdbx_strand_id
1 'polypeptide(L)'
;MLEKHRECVYTPVLLAYSICLGLNIFWEKNLHPGELSYVRNVERSTGYDPDSLGLRRHYDIDELTTWIQGVGSSLNSMANHLRHLRIVESLLEHVEVNPVCLDSLPPGTHRRVEEDMSQLIAGIPPIKNRIHATREYLRYLEKRAERLSSTRDSSSMKTVAIMTMAFLPATFFAALLAIPSFDWGPARERFWVYWALTIPTTVLVLVVWGLLINRRRIAERLTIGKKSEQDSRCGSLAP
;
A
#
# COMPACT_ATOMS: atom_id res chain seq x y z
N MET A 1 -28.60 -20.44 -5.59
CA MET A 1 -27.31 -20.96 -6.10
C MET A 1 -27.37 -22.47 -6.28
N LEU A 2 -27.63 -23.24 -5.22
CA LEU A 2 -27.76 -24.71 -5.29
C LEU A 2 -28.95 -25.22 -6.15
N GLU A 3 -30.07 -24.50 -6.20
CA GLU A 3 -31.21 -24.90 -7.08
C GLU A 3 -30.91 -24.78 -8.57
N LYS A 4 -30.02 -23.85 -8.97
CA LYS A 4 -29.70 -23.60 -10.39
C LYS A 4 -28.84 -24.71 -11.00
N HIS A 5 -28.14 -25.49 -10.19
CA HIS A 5 -27.21 -26.54 -10.64
C HIS A 5 -27.55 -27.91 -10.03
N ARG A 6 -28.83 -28.12 -9.69
CA ARG A 6 -29.33 -29.33 -9.03
C ARG A 6 -29.21 -30.59 -9.90
N GLU A 7 -29.07 -30.42 -11.22
CA GLU A 7 -28.92 -31.53 -12.18
C GLU A 7 -27.47 -32.05 -12.27
N CYS A 8 -26.48 -31.26 -11.85
CA CYS A 8 -25.05 -31.57 -11.98
C CYS A 8 -24.42 -32.11 -10.68
N VAL A 9 -25.22 -32.62 -9.73
CA VAL A 9 -24.77 -33.01 -8.37
C VAL A 9 -23.74 -34.15 -8.36
N TYR A 10 -23.61 -34.88 -9.46
CA TYR A 10 -22.73 -36.06 -9.58
C TYR A 10 -21.29 -35.74 -10.03
N THR A 11 -20.97 -34.49 -10.38
CA THR A 11 -19.62 -34.10 -10.86
C THR A 11 -18.73 -33.59 -9.71
N PRO A 12 -17.50 -34.13 -9.52
CA PRO A 12 -16.59 -33.64 -8.48
C PRO A 12 -16.15 -32.19 -8.69
N VAL A 13 -16.24 -31.69 -9.93
CA VAL A 13 -15.89 -30.32 -10.33
C VAL A 13 -16.94 -29.30 -9.88
N LEU A 14 -18.21 -29.72 -9.71
CA LEU A 14 -19.28 -28.83 -9.28
C LEU A 14 -18.99 -28.22 -7.90
N LEU A 15 -18.42 -29.02 -7.00
CA LEU A 15 -18.08 -28.60 -5.65
C LEU A 15 -16.96 -27.56 -5.67
N ALA A 16 -15.91 -27.80 -6.46
CA ALA A 16 -14.84 -26.81 -6.65
C ALA A 16 -15.35 -25.51 -7.27
N TYR A 17 -16.18 -25.60 -8.32
CA TYR A 17 -16.77 -24.44 -8.99
C TYR A 17 -17.70 -23.64 -8.06
N SER A 18 -18.58 -24.31 -7.33
CA SER A 18 -19.50 -23.68 -6.39
C SER A 18 -18.79 -23.05 -5.19
N ILE A 19 -17.70 -23.67 -4.69
CA ILE A 19 -16.83 -23.07 -3.66
C ILE A 19 -16.15 -21.82 -4.20
N CYS A 20 -15.56 -21.89 -5.40
CA CYS A 20 -14.89 -20.74 -6.03
C CYS A 20 -15.86 -19.57 -6.22
N LEU A 21 -17.06 -19.85 -6.72
CA LEU A 21 -18.09 -18.85 -6.97
C LEU A 21 -18.69 -18.31 -5.66
N GLY A 22 -18.92 -19.17 -4.68
CA GLY A 22 -19.39 -18.81 -3.35
C GLY A 22 -18.41 -17.93 -2.60
N LEU A 23 -17.12 -18.27 -2.62
CA LEU A 23 -16.04 -17.45 -2.07
C LEU A 23 -15.96 -16.10 -2.76
N ASN A 24 -16.03 -16.07 -4.11
CA ASN A 24 -15.99 -14.83 -4.87
C ASN A 24 -17.14 -13.88 -4.47
N ILE A 25 -18.38 -14.38 -4.40
CA ILE A 25 -19.55 -13.58 -4.00
C ILE A 25 -19.47 -13.18 -2.52
N PHE A 26 -19.08 -14.09 -1.64
CA PHE A 26 -18.95 -13.80 -0.20
C PHE A 26 -17.95 -12.67 0.02
N TRP A 27 -16.80 -12.75 -0.62
CA TRP A 27 -15.76 -11.74 -0.50
C TRP A 27 -16.15 -10.44 -1.18
N GLU A 28 -16.78 -10.46 -2.36
CA GLU A 28 -17.31 -9.26 -3.03
C GLU A 28 -18.35 -8.52 -2.16
N LYS A 29 -19.23 -9.27 -1.46
CA LYS A 29 -20.17 -8.68 -0.50
C LYS A 29 -19.49 -8.12 0.74
N ASN A 30 -18.57 -8.88 1.35
CA ASN A 30 -17.86 -8.45 2.55
C ASN A 30 -16.83 -7.35 2.27
N LEU A 31 -16.41 -7.17 1.02
CA LEU A 31 -15.55 -6.06 0.62
C LEU A 31 -16.21 -4.71 0.94
N HIS A 32 -17.56 -4.65 0.80
CA HIS A 32 -18.47 -3.52 1.09
C HIS A 32 -18.00 -2.12 0.57
N PRO A 33 -18.91 -1.15 0.41
CA PRO A 33 -18.53 0.26 0.17
C PRO A 33 -17.71 0.87 1.32
N GLY A 34 -17.60 0.16 2.46
CA GLY A 34 -17.01 0.62 3.71
C GLY A 34 -15.52 0.90 3.59
N GLU A 35 -14.72 0.02 2.99
CA GLU A 35 -13.26 0.23 2.91
C GLU A 35 -12.91 1.43 2.02
N LEU A 36 -13.55 1.53 0.84
CA LEU A 36 -13.38 2.71 -0.02
C LEU A 36 -13.85 3.97 0.69
N SER A 37 -15.03 3.94 1.31
CA SER A 37 -15.59 5.10 2.00
C SER A 37 -14.73 5.49 3.19
N TYR A 38 -14.14 4.53 3.89
CA TYR A 38 -13.24 4.75 5.01
C TYR A 38 -11.92 5.37 4.53
N VAL A 39 -11.24 4.76 3.55
CA VAL A 39 -10.00 5.31 2.97
C VAL A 39 -10.23 6.72 2.45
N ARG A 40 -11.34 6.95 1.73
CA ARG A 40 -11.70 8.28 1.22
C ARG A 40 -12.06 9.26 2.33
N ASN A 41 -12.71 8.82 3.40
CA ASN A 41 -12.97 9.65 4.57
C ASN A 41 -11.66 10.08 5.24
N VAL A 42 -10.70 9.16 5.39
CA VAL A 42 -9.38 9.47 5.91
C VAL A 42 -8.61 10.42 4.98
N GLU A 43 -8.64 10.20 3.66
CA GLU A 43 -8.02 11.11 2.67
C GLU A 43 -8.56 12.54 2.77
N ARG A 44 -9.90 12.69 2.83
CA ARG A 44 -10.54 14.00 3.01
C ARG A 44 -10.18 14.64 4.34
N SER A 45 -10.16 13.84 5.41
CA SER A 45 -9.89 14.33 6.75
C SER A 45 -8.44 14.78 6.91
N THR A 46 -7.51 14.10 6.24
CA THR A 46 -6.06 14.35 6.26
C THR A 46 -5.58 15.32 5.17
N GLY A 47 -6.47 15.77 4.26
CA GLY A 47 -6.10 16.66 3.15
C GLY A 47 -5.19 16.00 2.10
N TYR A 48 -5.19 14.67 2.03
CA TYR A 48 -4.53 13.87 0.99
C TYR A 48 -5.51 13.41 -0.11
N ASP A 49 -6.75 13.91 -0.09
CA ASP A 49 -7.73 13.67 -1.15
C ASP A 49 -7.24 14.27 -2.49
N PRO A 50 -7.41 13.57 -3.63
CA PRO A 50 -6.96 14.03 -4.94
C PRO A 50 -7.45 15.43 -5.31
N ASP A 51 -8.63 15.82 -4.82
CA ASP A 51 -9.28 17.07 -5.17
C ASP A 51 -9.08 18.16 -4.08
N SER A 52 -8.29 17.87 -3.04
CA SER A 52 -8.11 18.81 -1.93
C SER A 52 -6.96 19.81 -2.16
N LEU A 53 -7.20 21.08 -1.81
CA LEU A 53 -6.22 22.17 -1.84
C LEU A 53 -5.18 22.12 -0.68
N GLY A 54 -5.11 21.02 0.08
CA GLY A 54 -4.07 20.77 1.09
C GLY A 54 -4.10 21.65 2.35
N LEU A 55 -5.28 22.10 2.80
CA LEU A 55 -5.40 23.23 3.75
C LEU A 55 -5.63 22.89 5.24
N ARG A 56 -5.62 21.63 5.68
CA ARG A 56 -5.82 21.30 7.12
C ARG A 56 -4.49 21.14 7.86
N ARG A 57 -4.25 22.01 8.86
CA ARG A 57 -2.95 22.21 9.52
C ARG A 57 -2.89 21.77 11.00
N HIS A 58 -3.99 21.28 11.57
CA HIS A 58 -4.06 20.80 12.95
C HIS A 58 -4.84 19.48 13.00
N TYR A 59 -4.25 18.48 13.65
CA TYR A 59 -4.82 17.16 13.87
C TYR A 59 -4.78 16.85 15.36
N ASP A 60 -5.88 16.33 15.88
CA ASP A 60 -5.88 15.70 17.20
C ASP A 60 -5.11 14.37 17.12
N ILE A 61 -4.29 14.07 18.13
CA ILE A 61 -3.46 12.85 18.17
C ILE A 61 -4.35 11.60 18.25
N ASP A 62 -5.49 11.69 18.95
CA ASP A 62 -6.41 10.58 19.12
C ASP A 62 -7.12 10.24 17.81
N GLU A 63 -7.66 11.25 17.12
CA GLU A 63 -8.33 11.13 15.82
C GLU A 63 -7.38 10.49 14.78
N LEU A 64 -6.13 10.92 14.79
CA LEU A 64 -5.08 10.44 13.92
C LEU A 64 -4.66 8.99 14.24
N THR A 65 -4.70 8.60 15.51
CA THR A 65 -4.45 7.22 15.94
C THR A 65 -5.57 6.31 15.47
N THR A 66 -6.82 6.75 15.58
CA THR A 66 -7.99 6.02 15.05
C THR A 66 -7.90 5.82 13.54
N TRP A 67 -7.50 6.86 12.79
CA TRP A 67 -7.31 6.74 11.35
C TRP A 67 -6.19 5.76 10.98
N ILE A 68 -5.04 5.80 11.67
CA ILE A 68 -3.97 4.82 11.43
C ILE A 68 -4.45 3.40 11.67
N GLN A 69 -5.15 3.15 12.78
CA GLN A 69 -5.65 1.82 13.11
C GLN A 69 -6.65 1.32 12.07
N GLY A 70 -7.60 2.15 11.64
CA GLY A 70 -8.56 1.73 10.63
C GLY A 70 -7.97 1.62 9.22
N VAL A 71 -6.98 2.45 8.86
CA VAL A 71 -6.22 2.29 7.58
C VAL A 71 -5.45 0.97 7.61
N GLY A 72 -4.79 0.65 8.72
CA GLY A 72 -4.10 -0.62 8.91
C GLY A 72 -5.05 -1.83 8.88
N SER A 73 -6.22 -1.72 9.51
CA SER A 73 -7.27 -2.75 9.45
C SER A 73 -7.76 -2.96 8.00
N SER A 74 -7.98 -1.87 7.26
CA SER A 74 -8.38 -1.90 5.85
C SER A 74 -7.30 -2.57 4.98
N LEU A 75 -6.03 -2.20 5.16
CA LEU A 75 -4.91 -2.83 4.45
C LEU A 75 -4.84 -4.34 4.70
N ASN A 76 -5.00 -4.78 5.95
CA ASN A 76 -4.97 -6.19 6.30
C ASN A 76 -6.15 -6.96 5.67
N SER A 77 -7.33 -6.35 5.66
CA SER A 77 -8.53 -6.92 5.02
C SER A 77 -8.37 -7.05 3.49
N MET A 78 -7.88 -5.99 2.82
CA MET A 78 -7.56 -6.00 1.39
C MET A 78 -6.52 -7.07 1.04
N ALA A 79 -5.44 -7.17 1.83
CA ALA A 79 -4.39 -8.17 1.63
C ALA A 79 -4.93 -9.61 1.80
N ASN A 80 -5.80 -9.83 2.77
CA ASN A 80 -6.45 -11.13 2.96
C ASN A 80 -7.38 -11.47 1.78
N HIS A 81 -8.14 -10.48 1.28
CA HIS A 81 -8.99 -10.67 0.10
C HIS A 81 -8.17 -11.00 -1.15
N LEU A 82 -7.06 -10.29 -1.40
CA LEU A 82 -6.13 -10.58 -2.49
C LEU A 82 -5.55 -12.01 -2.39
N ARG A 83 -5.28 -12.49 -1.18
CA ARG A 83 -4.86 -13.88 -0.95
C ARG A 83 -5.95 -14.87 -1.34
N HIS A 84 -7.21 -14.62 -0.95
CA HIS A 84 -8.33 -15.49 -1.32
C HIS A 84 -8.59 -15.52 -2.83
N LEU A 85 -8.52 -14.37 -3.51
CA LEU A 85 -8.62 -14.32 -4.98
C LEU A 85 -7.56 -15.19 -5.66
N ARG A 86 -6.33 -15.17 -5.14
CA ARG A 86 -5.23 -16.01 -5.65
C ARG A 86 -5.49 -17.51 -5.46
N ILE A 87 -6.06 -17.89 -4.31
CA ILE A 87 -6.43 -19.29 -4.05
C ILE A 87 -7.53 -19.73 -5.02
N VAL A 88 -8.56 -18.91 -5.23
CA VAL A 88 -9.65 -19.20 -6.17
C VAL A 88 -9.12 -19.33 -7.60
N GLU A 89 -8.23 -18.42 -8.02
CA GLU A 89 -7.56 -18.48 -9.33
C GLU A 89 -6.79 -19.80 -9.52
N SER A 90 -5.99 -20.19 -8.52
CA SER A 90 -5.23 -21.45 -8.56
C SER A 90 -6.11 -22.69 -8.57
N LEU A 91 -7.22 -22.71 -7.83
CA LEU A 91 -8.18 -23.81 -7.87
C LEU A 91 -8.85 -23.93 -9.25
N LEU A 92 -9.18 -22.79 -9.85
CA LEU A 92 -9.83 -22.73 -11.15
C LEU A 92 -8.88 -23.20 -12.27
N GLU A 93 -7.60 -22.83 -12.20
CA GLU A 93 -6.56 -23.37 -13.08
C GLU A 93 -6.37 -24.88 -12.90
N HIS A 94 -6.40 -25.37 -11.66
CA HIS A 94 -6.27 -26.80 -11.40
C HIS A 94 -7.43 -27.62 -11.99
N VAL A 95 -8.66 -27.08 -11.92
CA VAL A 95 -9.86 -27.67 -12.54
C VAL A 95 -9.77 -27.67 -14.07
N GLU A 96 -9.18 -26.62 -14.65
CA GLU A 96 -9.00 -26.50 -16.10
C GLU A 96 -7.94 -27.49 -16.64
N VAL A 97 -6.87 -27.72 -15.88
CA VAL A 97 -5.75 -28.58 -16.28
C VAL A 97 -6.02 -30.07 -16.02
N ASN A 98 -6.78 -30.41 -14.97
CA ASN A 98 -7.06 -31.80 -14.58
C ASN A 98 -8.56 -32.12 -14.71
N PRO A 99 -9.07 -32.36 -15.93
CA PRO A 99 -10.44 -32.82 -16.10
C PRO A 99 -10.62 -34.19 -15.42
N VAL A 100 -11.82 -34.43 -14.88
CA VAL A 100 -12.16 -35.66 -14.16
C VAL A 100 -11.93 -36.88 -15.04
N CYS A 101 -11.26 -37.90 -14.51
CA CYS A 101 -11.02 -39.15 -15.22
C CYS A 101 -12.35 -39.93 -15.39
N LEU A 102 -12.93 -39.85 -16.59
CA LEU A 102 -14.21 -40.49 -16.95
C LEU A 102 -14.17 -42.02 -16.79
N ASP A 103 -12.99 -42.64 -16.90
CA ASP A 103 -12.79 -44.09 -16.75
C ASP A 103 -13.11 -44.61 -15.35
N SER A 104 -13.11 -43.73 -14.34
CA SER A 104 -13.47 -44.06 -12.96
C SER A 104 -14.99 -44.04 -12.70
N LEU A 105 -15.81 -43.59 -13.66
CA LEU A 105 -17.26 -43.46 -13.52
C LEU A 105 -18.04 -44.59 -14.23
N PRO A 106 -19.26 -44.91 -13.77
CA PRO A 106 -20.13 -45.89 -14.43
C PRO A 106 -20.38 -45.55 -15.91
N PRO A 107 -20.44 -46.54 -16.82
CA PRO A 107 -20.53 -46.29 -18.26
C PRO A 107 -21.82 -45.59 -18.72
N GLY A 108 -22.88 -45.60 -17.89
CA GLY A 108 -24.14 -44.91 -18.19
C GLY A 108 -24.14 -43.40 -17.93
N THR A 109 -23.14 -42.86 -17.23
CA THR A 109 -23.11 -41.43 -16.83
C THR A 109 -22.14 -40.58 -17.63
N HIS A 110 -21.28 -41.17 -18.46
CA HIS A 110 -20.20 -40.46 -19.18
C HIS A 110 -20.70 -39.27 -20.00
N ARG A 111 -21.75 -39.46 -20.79
CA ARG A 111 -22.28 -38.41 -21.70
C ARG A 111 -22.85 -37.20 -20.95
N ARG A 112 -23.53 -37.43 -19.81
CA ARG A 112 -24.07 -36.35 -18.97
C ARG A 112 -22.96 -35.57 -18.26
N VAL A 113 -21.95 -36.28 -17.76
CA VAL A 113 -20.80 -35.69 -17.07
C VAL A 113 -19.96 -34.84 -18.02
N GLU A 114 -19.81 -35.28 -19.28
CA GLU A 114 -19.13 -34.54 -20.33
C GLU A 114 -19.86 -33.24 -20.70
N GLU A 115 -21.19 -33.31 -20.88
CA GLU A 115 -22.03 -32.12 -21.14
C GLU A 115 -21.97 -31.12 -19.97
N ASP A 116 -22.14 -31.58 -18.73
CA ASP A 116 -22.07 -30.72 -17.53
C ASP A 116 -20.69 -30.08 -17.35
N MET A 117 -19.62 -30.85 -17.57
CA MET A 117 -18.25 -30.36 -17.44
C MET A 117 -17.93 -29.31 -18.50
N SER A 118 -18.41 -29.49 -19.74
CA SER A 118 -18.25 -28.51 -20.81
C SER A 118 -18.92 -27.17 -20.47
N GLN A 119 -20.11 -27.18 -19.87
CA GLN A 119 -20.80 -25.97 -19.43
C GLN A 119 -20.08 -25.27 -18.27
N LEU A 120 -19.56 -26.05 -17.31
CA LEU A 120 -18.80 -25.50 -16.19
C LEU A 120 -17.48 -24.86 -16.65
N ILE A 121 -16.75 -25.52 -17.56
CA ILE A 121 -15.52 -24.99 -18.16
C ILE A 121 -15.81 -23.72 -18.96
N ALA A 122 -16.91 -23.68 -19.71
CA ALA A 122 -17.34 -22.45 -20.41
C ALA A 122 -17.65 -21.29 -19.46
N GLY A 123 -18.01 -21.58 -18.20
CA GLY A 123 -18.25 -20.61 -17.14
C GLY A 123 -16.99 -20.11 -16.41
N ILE A 124 -15.82 -20.68 -16.67
CA ILE A 124 -14.54 -20.32 -16.02
C ILE A 124 -14.02 -18.93 -16.46
N PRO A 125 -13.94 -18.59 -17.76
CA PRO A 125 -13.39 -17.31 -18.21
C PRO A 125 -14.11 -16.07 -17.64
N PRO A 126 -15.45 -16.03 -17.55
CA PRO A 126 -16.16 -14.93 -16.90
C PRO A 126 -15.75 -14.72 -15.44
N ILE A 127 -15.53 -15.81 -14.68
CA ILE A 127 -15.09 -15.73 -13.28
C ILE A 127 -13.66 -15.19 -13.20
N LYS A 128 -12.75 -15.68 -14.05
CA LYS A 128 -11.36 -15.16 -14.12
C LYS A 128 -11.34 -13.66 -14.43
N ASN A 129 -12.13 -13.20 -15.40
CA ASN A 129 -12.21 -11.78 -15.75
C ASN A 129 -12.70 -10.92 -14.59
N ARG A 130 -13.72 -11.38 -13.85
CA ARG A 130 -14.21 -10.68 -12.64
C ARG A 130 -13.17 -10.64 -11.53
N ILE A 131 -12.47 -11.76 -11.28
CA ILE A 131 -11.37 -11.83 -10.30
C ILE A 131 -10.28 -10.82 -10.67
N HIS A 132 -9.89 -10.73 -11.94
CA HIS A 132 -8.85 -9.82 -12.40
C HIS A 132 -9.25 -8.34 -12.16
N ALA A 133 -10.48 -7.96 -12.50
CA ALA A 133 -10.99 -6.63 -12.26
C ALA A 133 -11.03 -6.27 -10.76
N THR A 134 -11.52 -7.19 -9.91
CA THR A 134 -11.54 -6.98 -8.45
C THR A 134 -10.13 -6.87 -7.86
N ARG A 135 -9.19 -7.67 -8.36
CA ARG A 135 -7.79 -7.66 -7.93
C ARG A 135 -7.11 -6.33 -8.24
N GLU A 136 -7.31 -5.79 -9.43
CA GLU A 136 -6.77 -4.49 -9.82
C GLU A 136 -7.34 -3.37 -8.95
N TYR A 137 -8.65 -3.40 -8.72
CA TYR A 137 -9.32 -2.44 -7.83
C TYR A 137 -8.79 -2.50 -6.40
N LEU A 138 -8.61 -3.70 -5.84
CA LEU A 138 -8.06 -3.86 -4.49
C LEU A 138 -6.63 -3.37 -4.37
N ARG A 139 -5.77 -3.69 -5.35
CA ARG A 139 -4.39 -3.16 -5.38
C ARG A 139 -4.37 -1.64 -5.46
N TYR A 140 -5.29 -1.04 -6.22
CA TYR A 140 -5.40 0.42 -6.27
C TYR A 140 -5.75 1.01 -4.91
N LEU A 141 -6.70 0.41 -4.19
CA LEU A 141 -7.07 0.84 -2.84
C LEU A 141 -5.96 0.62 -1.81
N GLU A 142 -5.31 -0.54 -1.84
CA GLU A 142 -4.15 -0.87 -1.00
C GLU A 142 -3.07 0.21 -1.17
N LYS A 143 -2.72 0.53 -2.42
CA LYS A 143 -1.73 1.56 -2.73
C LYS A 143 -2.11 2.96 -2.25
N ARG A 144 -3.40 3.29 -2.18
CA ARG A 144 -3.87 4.58 -1.62
C ARG A 144 -3.75 4.59 -0.10
N ALA A 145 -4.20 3.51 0.54
CA ALA A 145 -4.10 3.34 1.98
C ALA A 145 -2.63 3.34 2.47
N GLU A 146 -1.70 2.73 1.74
CA GLU A 146 -0.26 2.75 2.02
C GLU A 146 0.35 4.16 1.99
N ARG A 147 -0.14 5.05 1.11
CA ARG A 147 0.33 6.43 1.07
C ARG A 147 -0.06 7.19 2.34
N LEU A 148 -1.25 6.91 2.87
CA LEU A 148 -1.73 7.54 4.10
C LEU A 148 -0.90 7.13 5.32
N SER A 149 -0.47 5.86 5.41
CA SER A 149 0.42 5.42 6.49
C SER A 149 1.84 5.99 6.32
N SER A 150 2.41 5.91 5.12
CA SER A 150 3.79 6.33 4.85
C SER A 150 4.04 7.84 5.00
N THR A 151 3.05 8.66 4.65
CA THR A 151 3.15 10.13 4.77
C THR A 151 3.29 10.58 6.24
N ARG A 152 2.64 9.88 7.17
CA ARG A 152 2.79 10.15 8.61
C ARG A 152 4.17 9.73 9.11
N ASP A 153 4.63 8.54 8.76
CA ASP A 153 5.97 8.07 9.13
C ASP A 153 7.04 9.07 8.68
N SER A 154 6.87 9.64 7.49
CA SER A 154 7.75 10.69 6.95
C SER A 154 7.71 11.99 7.75
N SER A 155 6.57 12.38 8.32
CA SER A 155 6.47 13.60 9.14
C SER A 155 7.15 13.41 10.50
N SER A 156 6.90 12.28 11.16
CA SER A 156 7.53 11.95 12.45
C SER A 156 9.06 11.81 12.30
N MET A 157 9.51 11.17 11.23
CA MET A 157 10.93 11.02 10.91
C MET A 157 11.64 12.37 10.72
N LYS A 158 10.98 13.36 10.11
CA LYS A 158 11.53 14.73 9.99
C LYS A 158 11.73 15.36 11.36
N THR A 159 10.77 15.23 12.27
CA THR A 159 10.89 15.81 13.62
C THR A 159 12.04 15.16 14.39
N VAL A 160 12.16 13.83 14.36
CA VAL A 160 13.27 13.11 15.00
C VAL A 160 14.61 13.55 14.40
N ALA A 161 14.70 13.66 13.07
CA ALA A 161 15.91 14.12 12.41
C ALA A 161 16.28 15.57 12.75
N ILE A 162 15.29 16.47 12.87
CA ILE A 162 15.53 17.85 13.29
C ILE A 162 16.04 17.90 14.73
N MET A 163 15.46 17.09 15.63
CA MET A 163 15.91 17.00 17.03
C MET A 163 17.36 16.47 17.12
N THR A 164 17.70 15.42 16.35
CA THR A 164 19.08 14.91 16.34
C THR A 164 20.06 15.90 15.72
N MET A 165 19.69 16.63 14.66
CA MET A 165 20.51 17.70 14.08
C MET A 165 20.75 18.86 15.05
N ALA A 166 19.82 19.13 15.96
CA ALA A 166 19.99 20.13 17.02
C ALA A 166 20.87 19.61 18.17
N PHE A 167 20.69 18.35 18.58
CA PHE A 167 21.42 17.78 19.71
C PHE A 167 22.87 17.40 19.39
N LEU A 168 23.15 16.93 18.17
CA LEU A 168 24.48 16.40 17.81
C LEU A 168 25.59 17.47 17.88
N PRO A 169 25.41 18.71 17.39
CA PRO A 169 26.38 19.78 17.60
C PRO A 169 26.52 20.16 19.08
N ALA A 170 25.40 20.23 19.80
CA ALA A 170 25.38 20.60 21.21
C ALA A 170 26.14 19.60 22.10
N THR A 171 25.96 18.30 21.86
CA THR A 171 26.66 17.23 22.59
C THR A 171 28.13 17.17 22.19
N PHE A 172 28.47 17.38 20.92
CA PHE A 172 29.86 17.44 20.47
C PHE A 172 30.65 18.54 21.17
N PHE A 173 30.15 19.78 21.18
CA PHE A 173 30.84 20.88 21.86
C PHE A 173 30.81 20.74 23.39
N ALA A 174 29.76 20.18 23.98
CA ALA A 174 29.74 19.88 25.41
C ALA A 174 30.83 18.87 25.79
N ALA A 175 31.01 17.80 24.99
CA ALA A 175 32.05 16.81 25.21
C ALA A 175 33.45 17.39 24.97
N LEU A 176 33.63 18.18 23.90
CA LEU A 176 34.91 18.83 23.59
C LEU A 176 35.38 19.77 24.70
N LEU A 177 34.45 20.55 25.27
CA LEU A 177 34.74 21.48 26.38
C LEU A 177 34.91 20.77 27.73
N ALA A 178 34.53 19.50 27.85
CA ALA A 178 34.72 18.69 29.04
C ALA A 178 36.11 18.00 29.10
N ILE A 179 36.92 18.09 28.04
CA ILE A 179 38.24 17.47 27.98
C ILE A 179 39.23 18.25 28.88
N PRO A 180 39.91 17.59 29.85
CA PRO A 180 40.78 18.26 30.83
C PRO A 180 42.01 18.96 30.22
N SER A 181 42.44 18.56 29.02
CA SER A 181 43.57 19.15 28.30
C SER A 181 43.28 20.56 27.75
N PHE A 182 42.02 20.97 27.78
CA PHE A 182 41.57 22.30 27.45
C PHE A 182 41.59 23.08 28.80
N ASP A 183 42.62 23.87 29.07
CA ASP A 183 42.78 24.65 30.32
C ASP A 183 42.20 26.07 30.16
N TRP A 184 40.92 26.27 30.53
CA TRP A 184 40.11 27.47 30.22
C TRP A 184 39.86 28.39 31.42
N GLY A 185 40.77 28.52 32.38
CA GLY A 185 40.58 29.42 33.52
C GLY A 185 39.24 29.19 34.26
N PRO A 186 38.69 30.17 35.00
CA PRO A 186 37.45 29.97 35.74
C PRO A 186 36.27 29.72 34.79
N ALA A 187 35.77 28.49 34.76
CA ALA A 187 34.70 27.98 33.89
C ALA A 187 33.41 28.84 33.86
N ARG A 188 33.19 29.67 34.89
CA ARG A 188 32.04 30.55 35.03
C ARG A 188 32.06 31.77 34.09
N GLU A 189 33.23 32.24 33.67
CA GLU A 189 33.35 33.48 32.88
C GLU A 189 33.21 33.27 31.37
N ARG A 190 33.34 32.03 30.89
CA ARG A 190 33.40 31.70 29.44
C ARG A 190 32.28 30.80 28.96
N PHE A 191 31.22 30.63 29.74
CA PHE A 191 30.01 29.89 29.36
C PHE A 191 29.39 30.40 28.04
N TRP A 192 29.62 31.67 27.68
CA TRP A 192 29.18 32.25 26.42
C TRP A 192 29.85 31.62 25.17
N VAL A 193 31.08 31.11 25.30
CA VAL A 193 31.82 30.46 24.19
C VAL A 193 31.11 29.20 23.69
N TYR A 194 30.46 28.46 24.60
CA TYR A 194 29.63 27.31 24.23
C TYR A 194 28.50 27.72 23.28
N TRP A 195 27.75 28.78 23.61
CA TRP A 195 26.67 29.29 22.79
C TRP A 195 27.17 29.87 21.47
N ALA A 196 28.32 30.57 21.50
CA ALA A 196 28.94 31.16 20.33
C ALA A 196 29.41 30.13 19.29
N LEU A 197 29.77 28.90 19.69
CA LEU A 197 30.16 27.81 18.78
C LEU A 197 28.98 26.90 18.38
N THR A 198 28.11 26.59 19.34
CA THR A 198 27.01 25.64 19.13
C THR A 198 25.94 26.18 18.20
N ILE A 199 25.49 27.43 18.41
CA ILE A 199 24.44 28.05 17.57
C ILE A 199 24.83 28.10 16.08
N PRO A 200 25.99 28.68 15.68
CA PRO A 200 26.32 28.76 14.26
C PRO A 200 26.55 27.40 13.63
N THR A 201 27.08 26.43 14.38
CA THR A 201 27.26 25.06 13.87
C THR A 201 25.91 24.40 13.61
N THR A 202 24.96 24.50 14.53
CA THR A 202 23.60 23.98 14.33
C THR A 202 22.92 24.64 13.14
N VAL A 203 23.03 25.96 13.01
CA VAL A 203 22.51 26.69 11.84
C VAL A 203 23.16 26.21 10.54
N LEU A 204 24.49 26.01 10.53
CA LEU A 204 25.22 25.52 9.37
C LEU A 204 24.76 24.11 8.96
N VAL A 205 24.57 23.21 9.92
CA VAL A 205 24.04 21.86 9.67
C VAL A 205 22.63 21.93 9.06
N LEU A 206 21.75 22.76 9.60
CA LEU A 206 20.40 22.94 9.06
C LEU A 206 20.39 23.56 7.66
N VAL A 207 21.25 24.55 7.40
CA VAL A 207 21.39 25.20 6.09
C VAL A 207 21.93 24.23 5.04
N VAL A 208 22.97 23.47 5.37
CA VAL A 208 23.54 22.44 4.48
C VAL A 208 22.49 21.36 4.18
N TRP A 209 21.78 20.87 5.20
CA TRP A 209 20.70 19.91 5.01
C TRP A 209 19.59 20.45 4.12
N GLY A 210 19.13 21.69 4.37
CA GLY A 210 18.12 22.37 3.56
C GLY A 210 18.54 22.54 2.09
N LEU A 211 19.79 22.94 1.84
CA LEU A 211 20.37 23.06 0.50
C LEU A 211 20.45 21.71 -0.21
N LEU A 212 20.89 20.65 0.48
CA LEU A 212 20.96 19.29 -0.09
C LEU A 212 19.57 18.76 -0.46
N ILE A 213 18.57 18.97 0.39
CA ILE A 213 17.18 18.60 0.08
C ILE A 213 16.62 19.41 -1.08
N ASN A 214 16.93 20.70 -1.16
CA ASN A 214 16.48 21.52 -2.27
C ASN A 214 17.10 21.06 -3.59
N ARG A 215 18.39 20.71 -3.59
CA ARG A 215 19.08 20.14 -4.75
C ARG A 215 18.50 18.80 -5.20
N ARG A 216 18.17 17.90 -4.26
CA ARG A 216 17.51 16.61 -4.57
C ARG A 216 16.13 16.81 -5.20
N ARG A 217 15.31 17.71 -4.64
CA ARG A 217 13.97 18.02 -5.18
C ARG A 217 14.00 18.61 -6.59
N ILE A 218 15.02 19.42 -6.92
CA ILE A 218 15.18 19.98 -8.27
C ILE A 218 15.62 18.89 -9.26
N ALA A 219 16.56 18.02 -8.88
CA ALA A 219 17.03 16.93 -9.74
C ALA A 219 15.90 15.94 -10.10
N GLU A 220 15.03 15.60 -9.15
CA GLU A 220 13.88 14.70 -9.37
C GLU A 220 12.81 15.31 -10.29
N ARG A 221 12.57 16.63 -10.23
CA ARG A 221 11.63 17.28 -11.15
C ARG A 221 12.12 17.28 -12.59
N LEU A 222 13.44 17.39 -12.79
CA LEU A 222 14.05 17.34 -14.13
C LEU A 222 13.96 15.95 -14.75
N THR A 223 14.11 14.87 -13.97
CA THR A 223 13.99 13.50 -14.48
C THR A 223 12.55 13.12 -14.83
N ILE A 224 11.57 13.54 -14.02
CA ILE A 224 10.14 13.33 -14.30
C ILE A 224 9.71 14.11 -15.55
N GLY A 225 10.14 15.37 -15.69
CA GLY A 225 9.87 16.17 -16.89
C GLY A 225 10.41 15.50 -18.15
N LYS A 226 11.66 15.01 -18.11
CA LYS A 226 12.30 14.33 -19.24
C LYS A 226 11.57 13.01 -19.62
N LYS A 227 11.04 12.28 -18.64
CA LYS A 227 10.26 11.05 -18.89
C LYS A 227 8.90 11.36 -19.54
N SER A 228 8.20 12.39 -19.08
CA SER A 228 6.93 12.82 -19.68
C SER A 228 7.09 13.33 -21.12
N GLU A 229 8.20 14.00 -21.42
CA GLU A 229 8.54 14.48 -22.75
C GLU A 229 8.89 13.31 -23.70
N GLN A 230 9.48 12.24 -23.18
CA GLN A 230 9.84 11.04 -23.94
C GLN A 230 8.63 10.15 -24.23
N ASP A 231 7.72 9.97 -23.26
CA ASP A 231 6.46 9.23 -23.45
C ASP A 231 5.53 9.95 -24.46
N SER A 232 5.49 11.28 -24.43
CA SER A 232 4.71 12.09 -25.40
C SER A 232 5.26 11.98 -26.83
N ARG A 233 6.59 11.90 -26.97
CA ARG A 233 7.24 11.73 -28.28
C ARG A 233 7.00 10.33 -28.87
N CYS A 234 6.95 9.30 -28.01
CA CYS A 234 6.67 7.92 -28.40
C CYS A 234 5.18 7.74 -28.81
N GLY A 235 4.26 8.39 -28.11
CA GLY A 235 2.83 8.36 -28.43
C GLY A 235 2.45 9.06 -29.74
N SER A 236 3.25 10.05 -30.19
CA SER A 236 3.04 10.74 -31.48
C SER A 236 3.57 9.97 -32.70
N LEU A 237 4.28 8.85 -32.49
CA LEU A 237 4.89 8.03 -33.54
C LEU A 237 4.14 6.71 -33.79
N ALA A 238 3.01 6.48 -33.12
CA ALA A 238 2.12 5.37 -33.42
C ALA A 238 1.14 5.76 -34.54
N PRO A 239 1.10 5.03 -35.68
CA PRO A 239 0.16 5.26 -36.76
C PRO A 239 -1.28 4.84 -36.42
#